data_AF-A0A2V6CZJ0-F1
#
_entry.id   AF-A0A2V6CZJ0-F1
#
_cell.length_a   1.000
_cell.length_b   1.000
_cell.length_c   1.000
_cell.angle_alpha   90.00
_cell.angle_beta   90.00
_cell.angle_gamma   90.00
#
_symmetry.space_group_name_H-M   'P 1'
#
loop_
_entity.id
_entity.type
_entity.pdbx_description
1 polymer ?
#
loop_
_entity_poly.entity_id
_entity_poly.type
_entity_poly.pdbx_seq_one_letter_code
_entity_poly.pdbx_strand_id
1 'polypeptide(L)'
;MRPACAVASMVLEEVAAFIRPGVTTREVDYYAASRIKHYGARSAFFGYRKYPCNICISVNDEVVHGLANARRLQFGDIVSLDVGVVYNGFVGDTARTVAVGGCSLEAQRLMDVTERSLYVGIAQA
;
A
#
# COMPACT_ATOMS: atom_id res chain seq x y z
N MET A 1 2.30 0.52 20.08
CA MET A 1 1.65 -0.20 18.96
C MET A 1 0.46 0.58 18.37
N ARG A 2 -0.65 0.82 19.09
CA ARG A 2 -1.85 1.54 18.55
C ARG A 2 -1.54 2.83 17.76
N PRO A 3 -0.68 3.76 18.25
CA PRO A 3 -0.35 4.96 17.48
C PRO A 3 0.38 4.68 16.17
N ALA A 4 1.27 3.67 16.14
CA ALA A 4 1.98 3.29 14.93
C ALA A 4 1.04 2.69 13.88
N CYS A 5 0.09 1.83 14.30
CA CYS A 5 -0.94 1.31 13.42
C CYS A 5 -1.85 2.42 12.87
N ALA A 6 -2.22 3.40 13.70
CA ALA A 6 -2.99 4.55 13.24
C ALA A 6 -2.24 5.38 12.18
N VAL A 7 -0.94 5.63 12.39
CA VAL A 7 -0.10 6.32 11.39
C VAL A 7 -0.01 5.53 10.09
N ALA A 8 0.23 4.22 10.14
CA ALA A 8 0.27 3.37 8.95
C ALA A 8 -1.05 3.42 8.17
N SER A 9 -2.19 3.36 8.88
CA SER A 9 -3.52 3.46 8.28
C SER A 9 -3.77 4.81 7.61
N MET A 10 -3.42 5.93 8.25
CA MET A 10 -3.57 7.26 7.66
C MET A 10 -2.73 7.41 6.39
N VAL A 11 -1.48 6.94 6.41
CA VAL A 11 -0.62 6.94 5.22
C VAL A 11 -1.23 6.09 4.11
N LEU A 12 -1.71 4.89 4.42
CA LEU A 12 -2.34 4.00 3.43
C LEU A 12 -3.58 4.66 2.79
N GLU A 13 -4.43 5.31 3.57
CA GLU A 13 -5.61 6.03 3.06
C GLU A 13 -5.22 7.16 2.09
N GLU A 14 -4.23 7.96 2.46
CA GLU A 14 -3.76 9.06 1.61
C GLU A 14 -3.09 8.56 0.33
N VAL A 15 -2.26 7.51 0.42
CA VAL A 15 -1.60 6.91 -0.75
C VAL A 15 -2.62 6.26 -1.66
N ALA A 16 -3.63 5.57 -1.12
CA ALA A 16 -4.74 5.02 -1.89
C ALA A 16 -5.51 6.12 -2.64
N ALA A 17 -5.78 7.26 -1.99
CA ALA A 17 -6.44 8.39 -2.64
C ALA A 17 -5.57 9.09 -3.71
N PHE A 18 -4.24 8.94 -3.65
CA PHE A 18 -3.33 9.46 -4.66
C PHE A 18 -3.29 8.61 -5.94
N ILE A 19 -3.74 7.35 -5.89
CA ILE A 19 -3.76 6.45 -7.04
C ILE A 19 -4.72 6.95 -8.12
N ARG A 20 -4.19 7.15 -9.32
CA ARG A 20 -4.94 7.53 -10.52
C ARG A 20 -4.18 7.12 -11.79
N PRO A 21 -4.86 6.96 -12.94
CA PRO A 21 -4.18 6.65 -14.19
C PRO A 21 -3.06 7.67 -14.51
N GLY A 22 -1.93 7.17 -14.97
CA GLY A 22 -0.79 7.96 -15.46
C GLY A 22 0.33 8.21 -14.45
N VAL A 23 0.08 8.09 -13.14
CA VAL A 23 1.15 8.18 -12.12
C VAL A 23 2.03 6.94 -12.18
N THR A 24 3.32 7.11 -11.94
CA THR A 24 4.28 6.01 -11.85
C THR A 24 4.29 5.43 -10.45
N THR A 25 4.62 4.14 -10.32
CA THR A 25 4.82 3.53 -9.00
C THR A 25 5.94 4.22 -8.21
N ARG A 26 6.94 4.81 -8.88
CA ARG A 26 7.95 5.68 -8.25
C ARG A 26 7.36 6.95 -7.65
N GLU A 27 6.46 7.64 -8.35
CA GLU A 27 5.78 8.83 -7.82
C GLU A 27 4.91 8.47 -6.61
N VAL A 28 4.25 7.32 -6.63
CA VAL A 28 3.49 6.79 -5.49
C VAL A 28 4.39 6.51 -4.28
N ASP A 29 5.55 5.87 -4.48
CA ASP A 29 6.51 5.60 -3.40
C ASP A 29 7.07 6.89 -2.78
N TYR A 30 7.39 7.90 -3.60
CA TYR A 30 7.82 9.21 -3.10
C TYR A 30 6.72 9.95 -2.35
N TYR A 31 5.48 9.87 -2.83
CA TYR A 31 4.34 10.41 -2.12
C TYR A 31 4.17 9.73 -0.76
N ALA A 32 4.19 8.39 -0.71
CA ALA A 32 4.14 7.62 0.53
C ALA A 32 5.26 8.01 1.52
N ALA A 33 6.50 8.12 1.04
CA ALA A 33 7.63 8.58 1.85
C ALA A 33 7.38 9.97 2.46
N SER A 34 6.80 10.89 1.68
CA SER A 34 6.47 12.24 2.16
C SER A 34 5.40 12.21 3.27
N ARG A 35 4.39 11.34 3.15
CA ARG A 35 3.31 11.19 4.14
C ARG A 35 3.81 10.52 5.42
N ILE A 36 4.60 9.46 5.29
CA ILE A 36 5.27 8.81 6.43
C ILE A 36 6.09 9.85 7.23
N LYS A 37 6.90 10.66 6.54
CA LYS A 37 7.68 11.72 7.17
C LYS A 37 6.79 12.80 7.81
N HIS A 38 5.69 13.18 7.15
CA HIS A 38 4.75 14.18 7.66
C HIS A 38 4.20 13.80 9.04
N TYR A 39 3.90 12.52 9.29
CA TYR A 39 3.46 12.01 10.58
C TYR A 39 4.58 11.78 11.60
N GLY A 40 5.83 12.16 11.29
CA GLY A 40 6.97 11.93 12.17
C GLY A 40 7.40 10.46 12.27
N ALA A 41 7.00 9.63 11.30
CA ALA A 41 7.39 8.23 11.21
C ALA A 41 8.55 8.03 10.21
N ARG A 42 9.12 6.83 10.23
CA ARG A 42 10.05 6.33 9.19
C ARG A 42 9.46 5.09 8.52
N SER A 43 9.82 4.83 7.27
CA SER A 43 9.45 3.55 6.63
C SER A 43 10.06 2.39 7.42
N ALA A 44 9.29 1.32 7.60
CA ALA A 44 9.78 0.05 8.13
C ALA A 44 10.49 -0.79 7.05
N PHE A 45 10.20 -0.52 5.77
CA PHE A 45 10.67 -1.34 4.65
C PHE A 45 11.93 -0.78 3.99
N PHE A 46 12.08 0.55 3.93
CA PHE A 46 13.25 1.16 3.31
C PHE A 46 14.56 0.72 4.02
N GLY A 47 15.43 0.05 3.27
CA GLY A 47 16.69 -0.51 3.76
C GLY A 47 16.55 -1.87 4.47
N TYR A 48 15.33 -2.34 4.76
CA TYR A 48 15.11 -3.66 5.36
C TYR A 48 15.59 -4.76 4.40
N ARG A 49 16.63 -5.50 4.78
CA ARG A 49 17.28 -6.50 3.91
C ARG A 49 17.65 -5.95 2.52
N LYS A 50 18.06 -4.68 2.45
CA LYS A 50 18.39 -3.95 1.22
C LYS A 50 17.18 -3.67 0.30
N TYR A 51 15.95 -3.79 0.79
CA TYR A 51 14.76 -3.38 0.05
C TYR A 51 14.82 -1.87 -0.23
N PRO A 52 14.66 -1.43 -1.50
CA PRO A 52 15.02 -0.06 -1.91
C PRO A 52 13.87 0.95 -1.88
N CYS A 53 12.64 0.52 -1.58
CA CYS A 53 11.44 1.36 -1.62
C CYS A 53 10.90 1.65 -0.22
N ASN A 54 10.08 2.70 -0.09
CA ASN A 54 9.47 3.11 1.16
C ASN A 54 8.22 2.29 1.50
N ILE A 55 7.50 1.85 0.48
CA ILE A 55 6.34 0.94 0.58
C ILE A 55 6.47 -0.19 -0.47
N CYS A 56 5.65 -1.23 -0.38
CA CYS A 56 5.52 -2.18 -1.48
C CYS A 56 4.34 -1.77 -2.37
N ILE A 57 4.54 -1.85 -3.69
CA ILE A 57 3.54 -1.48 -4.69
C ILE A 57 3.48 -2.60 -5.70
N SER A 58 2.44 -3.43 -5.61
CA SER A 58 2.28 -4.65 -6.40
C SER A 58 1.11 -4.49 -7.36
N VAL A 59 1.38 -4.46 -8.66
CA VAL A 59 0.39 -4.20 -9.70
C VAL A 59 0.01 -5.48 -10.43
N ASN A 60 -1.30 -5.75 -10.51
CA ASN A 60 -1.91 -6.89 -11.21
C ASN A 60 -1.41 -8.28 -10.73
N ASP A 61 -0.55 -8.92 -11.52
CA ASP A 61 -0.04 -10.28 -11.30
C ASP A 61 1.07 -10.36 -10.25
N GLU A 62 1.60 -9.22 -9.83
CA GLU A 62 2.55 -9.12 -8.72
C GLU A 62 1.84 -9.43 -7.39
N VAL A 63 2.20 -10.54 -6.74
CA VAL A 63 1.51 -11.00 -5.52
C VAL A 63 1.79 -10.10 -4.31
N VAL A 64 3.08 -9.90 -3.99
CA VAL A 64 3.56 -9.06 -2.87
C VAL A 64 4.96 -8.50 -3.18
N HIS A 65 5.42 -7.52 -2.40
CA HIS A 65 6.77 -6.96 -2.45
C HIS A 65 7.18 -6.35 -3.81
N GLY A 66 6.21 -5.82 -4.56
CA GLY A 66 6.47 -5.12 -5.81
C GLY A 66 7.32 -3.86 -5.60
N LEU A 67 8.32 -3.68 -6.46
CA LEU A 67 9.27 -2.57 -6.39
C LEU A 67 8.76 -1.37 -7.19
N ALA A 68 8.78 -0.20 -6.55
CA ALA A 68 8.52 1.05 -7.24
C ALA A 68 9.54 1.28 -8.37
N ASN A 69 9.05 1.66 -9.55
CA ASN A 69 9.84 1.85 -10.78
C ASN A 69 9.14 2.86 -11.72
N ALA A 70 9.58 2.95 -12.98
CA ALA A 70 9.03 3.89 -13.94
C ALA A 70 7.67 3.47 -14.58
N ARG A 71 7.10 2.31 -14.19
CA ARG A 71 5.81 1.81 -14.65
C ARG A 71 4.72 2.82 -14.31
N ARG A 72 4.01 3.29 -15.33
CA ARG A 72 2.81 4.10 -15.18
C ARG A 72 1.60 3.21 -14.96
N LEU A 73 0.83 3.51 -13.93
CA LEU A 73 -0.45 2.87 -13.67
C LEU A 73 -1.45 3.20 -14.77
N GLN A 74 -2.13 2.18 -15.29
CA GLN A 74 -3.13 2.31 -16.34
C GLN A 74 -4.54 2.24 -15.76
N PHE A 75 -5.51 2.87 -16.44
CA PHE A 75 -6.91 2.63 -16.09
C PHE A 75 -7.23 1.15 -16.22
N GLY A 76 -7.89 0.56 -15.22
CA GLY A 76 -8.20 -0.87 -15.20
C GLY A 76 -7.23 -1.72 -14.38
N ASP A 77 -6.03 -1.21 -14.09
CA ASP A 77 -5.09 -1.89 -13.18
C ASP A 77 -5.69 -1.98 -11.76
N ILE A 78 -5.31 -3.03 -11.03
CA ILE A 78 -5.42 -3.05 -9.57
C ILE A 78 -4.01 -2.99 -8.97
N VAL A 79 -3.89 -2.26 -7.87
CA VAL A 79 -2.60 -2.06 -7.18
C VAL A 79 -2.76 -2.33 -5.70
N SER A 80 -1.98 -3.28 -5.19
CA SER A 80 -1.79 -3.50 -3.76
C SER A 80 -0.76 -2.52 -3.22
N LEU A 81 -1.14 -1.81 -2.16
CA LEU A 81 -0.32 -0.86 -1.42
C LEU A 81 -0.09 -1.44 -0.04
N ASP A 82 1.18 -1.67 0.31
CA ASP A 82 1.59 -2.22 1.60
C ASP A 82 2.46 -1.19 2.33
N VAL A 83 1.98 -0.74 3.49
CA VAL A 83 2.53 0.37 4.25
C VAL A 83 2.96 -0.08 5.64
N GLY A 84 4.28 -0.19 5.80
CA GLY A 84 4.93 -0.38 7.10
C GLY A 84 5.62 0.88 7.58
N VAL A 85 5.35 1.30 8.81
CA VAL A 85 5.99 2.45 9.46
C VAL A 85 6.59 2.07 10.80
N VAL A 86 7.66 2.76 11.19
CA VAL A 86 8.13 2.78 12.58
C VAL A 86 7.83 4.13 13.19
N TYR A 87 7.08 4.11 14.28
CA TYR A 87 6.64 5.28 15.03
C TYR A 87 6.77 5.04 16.53
N ASN A 88 7.48 5.92 17.23
CA ASN A 88 7.78 5.82 18.66
C ASN A 88 8.29 4.43 19.10
N GLY A 89 9.18 3.84 18.30
CA GLY A 89 9.79 2.53 18.57
C GLY A 89 8.93 1.30 18.23
N PHE A 90 7.71 1.48 17.73
CA PHE A 90 6.82 0.39 17.32
C PHE A 90 6.61 0.36 15.81
N VAL A 91 6.43 -0.84 15.26
CA VAL A 91 6.00 -1.03 13.87
C VAL A 91 4.46 -1.00 13.80
N GLY A 92 3.93 -0.26 12.84
CA GLY A 92 2.56 -0.39 12.36
C GLY A 92 2.60 -0.86 10.90
N ASP A 93 1.71 -1.77 10.53
CA ASP A 93 1.74 -2.44 9.22
C ASP A 93 0.31 -2.71 8.74
N THR A 94 0.03 -2.39 7.48
CA THR A 94 -1.28 -2.55 6.86
C THR A 94 -1.18 -2.48 5.34
N ALA A 95 -2.05 -3.20 4.64
CA ALA A 95 -2.11 -3.20 3.19
C ALA A 95 -3.55 -3.13 2.66
N ARG A 96 -3.72 -2.62 1.45
CA ARG A 96 -4.99 -2.62 0.70
C ARG A 96 -4.75 -2.63 -0.80
N THR A 97 -5.59 -3.36 -1.53
CA THR A 97 -5.66 -3.29 -3.00
C THR A 97 -6.72 -2.28 -3.43
N VAL A 98 -6.38 -1.42 -4.39
CA VAL A 98 -7.30 -0.44 -4.98
C VAL A 98 -7.28 -0.49 -6.50
N ALA A 99 -8.42 -0.13 -7.12
CA ALA A 99 -8.50 0.04 -8.57
C ALA A 99 -7.89 1.38 -9.01
N VAL A 100 -7.22 1.37 -10.16
CA VAL A 100 -6.69 2.58 -10.78
C VAL A 100 -7.79 3.19 -11.66
N GLY A 101 -8.55 4.13 -11.08
CA GLY A 101 -9.72 4.71 -11.71
C GLY A 101 -10.92 3.76 -11.67
N GLY A 102 -10.93 2.74 -12.52
CA GLY A 102 -11.92 1.66 -12.54
C GLY A 102 -11.26 0.30 -12.76
N CYS A 103 -12.04 -0.79 -12.72
CA CYS A 103 -11.54 -2.14 -12.96
C CYS A 103 -12.62 -3.03 -13.59
N SER A 104 -12.24 -4.25 -14.01
CA SER A 104 -13.19 -5.24 -14.52
C SER A 104 -14.04 -5.82 -13.38
N LEU A 105 -15.18 -6.44 -13.72
CA LEU A 105 -16.01 -7.16 -12.73
C LEU A 105 -15.24 -8.30 -12.05
N GLU A 106 -14.33 -8.95 -12.78
CA GLU A 106 -13.47 -10.00 -12.25
C GLU A 106 -12.48 -9.44 -11.21
N ALA A 107 -11.83 -8.31 -11.52
CA ALA A 107 -10.90 -7.66 -10.60
C ALA A 107 -11.62 -7.12 -9.36
N GLN A 108 -12.81 -6.54 -9.51
CA GLN A 108 -13.64 -6.12 -8.37
C GLN A 108 -13.98 -7.31 -7.48
N ARG A 109 -14.45 -8.41 -8.08
CA ARG A 109 -14.77 -9.64 -7.33
C ARG A 109 -13.55 -10.20 -6.59
N LEU A 110 -12.37 -10.16 -7.20
CA LEU A 110 -11.12 -10.57 -6.54
C LEU A 110 -10.84 -9.72 -5.30
N MET A 111 -10.92 -8.39 -5.41
CA MET A 111 -10.73 -7.48 -4.28
C MET A 111 -11.76 -7.71 -3.17
N ASP A 112 -13.05 -7.85 -3.52
CA ASP A 112 -14.13 -8.06 -2.55
C ASP A 112 -13.96 -9.38 -1.78
N VAL A 113 -13.62 -10.47 -2.48
CA VAL A 113 -13.40 -11.78 -1.85
C VAL A 113 -12.14 -11.77 -0.97
N THR A 114 -11.09 -11.05 -1.39
CA THR A 114 -9.86 -10.89 -0.60
C THR A 114 -10.14 -10.16 0.70
N GLU A 115 -10.85 -9.03 0.65
CA GLU A 115 -11.24 -8.26 1.83
C GLU A 115 -12.16 -9.07 2.76
N ARG A 116 -13.16 -9.75 2.19
CA ARG A 116 -14.03 -10.63 2.98
C ARG A 116 -13.24 -11.73 3.69
N SER A 117 -12.26 -12.33 3.01
CA SER A 117 -11.43 -13.38 3.59
C SER A 117 -10.59 -12.86 4.76
N LEU A 118 -10.04 -11.65 4.64
CA LEU A 118 -9.36 -10.96 5.74
C LEU A 118 -10.27 -10.83 6.98
N TYR A 119 -11.48 -10.31 6.80
CA TYR A 119 -12.42 -10.13 7.92
C TYR A 119 -12.91 -11.45 8.53
N VAL A 120 -13.11 -12.50 7.73
CA VAL A 120 -13.42 -13.84 8.24
C VAL A 120 -12.26 -14.35 9.11
N GLY A 121 -11.01 -14.15 8.70
CA GLY A 121 -9.84 -14.50 9.50
C GLY A 121 -9.75 -13.71 10.81
N ILE A 122 -9.95 -12.39 10.75
CA ILE A 122 -9.95 -11.52 11.95
C ILE A 122 -11.03 -11.95 12.95
N ALA A 123 -12.20 -12.38 12.48
CA ALA A 123 -13.29 -12.83 13.35
C ALA A 123 -12.98 -14.15 14.10
N GLN A 124 -11.87 -14.83 13.78
CA GLN A 124 -11.40 -16.02 14.48
C GLN A 124 -10.21 -15.75 15.43
N ALA A 125 -9.77 -14.49 15.56
CA ALA A 125 -8.58 -14.09 16.34
C ALA A 125 -8.90 -13.73 17.80
#